data_AF-A0A2E6JAG3-F1
#
_entry.id   AF-A0A2E6JAG3-F1
#
_cell.length_a   1.000
_cell.length_b   1.000
_cell.length_c   1.000
_cell.angle_alpha   90.00
_cell.angle_beta   90.00
_cell.angle_gamma   90.00
#
_symmetry.space_group_name_H-M   'P 1'
#
loop_
_entity.id
_entity.type
_entity.pdbx_description
1 polymer ?
#
loop_
_entity_poly.entity_id
_entity_poly.type
_entity_poly.pdbx_seq_one_letter_code
_entity_poly.pdbx_strand_id
1 'polypeptide(L)'
;MNKPSDPAIQVFRVPQNFAVALLLALSCESLFGQSLKGVTAEECLRGDCVSGEGTLELKTEFGKGRYVGGFLDGEFEGYGRLEMPISWNEEEVYVGNWKRGLRVGRGTHWNGKGNLYIGQWRDNKRNGLGSYFFNLPEWRENQHSEYWLKENTENYTGEFVNDHFHGQGAYRWANGHRYVGEFFAGDKHGLGTFYYAKTGTARQQLWNYGDFVR
;
A
#
# COMPACT_ATOMS: atom_id res chain seq x y z
N MET A 1 25.37 -86.46 21.33
CA MET A 1 25.57 -85.09 20.86
C MET A 1 24.91 -84.97 19.50
N ASN A 2 23.83 -84.20 19.45
CA ASN A 2 22.85 -84.20 18.36
C ASN A 2 23.35 -83.45 17.12
N LYS A 3 23.17 -84.06 15.96
CA LYS A 3 22.67 -83.37 14.76
C LYS A 3 22.15 -84.40 13.75
N PRO A 4 20.86 -84.35 13.38
CA PRO A 4 20.37 -84.98 12.16
C PRO A 4 19.96 -83.95 11.09
N SER A 5 20.13 -84.42 9.85
CA SER A 5 19.34 -84.18 8.62
C SER A 5 19.13 -82.78 8.06
N ASP A 6 19.70 -82.57 6.87
CA ASP A 6 19.20 -81.71 5.79
C ASP A 6 17.75 -82.03 5.40
N PRO A 7 17.02 -81.03 4.89
CA PRO A 7 16.41 -81.23 3.58
C PRO A 7 16.61 -80.06 2.61
N ALA A 8 16.49 -80.44 1.35
CA ALA A 8 16.74 -79.67 0.13
C ALA A 8 15.69 -78.58 -0.19
N ILE A 9 16.19 -77.49 -0.78
CA ILE A 9 15.66 -76.70 -1.92
C ILE A 9 14.25 -76.11 -1.79
N GLN A 10 14.16 -74.77 -1.73
CA GLN A 10 13.64 -73.93 -2.83
C GLN A 10 14.20 -72.51 -2.74
N VAL A 11 14.89 -72.11 -3.82
CA VAL A 11 15.45 -70.79 -4.04
C VAL A 11 14.33 -69.89 -4.54
N PHE A 12 13.86 -68.96 -3.71
CA PHE A 12 13.07 -67.81 -4.18
C PHE A 12 13.96 -66.57 -4.17
N ARG A 13 14.31 -66.11 -5.37
CA ARG A 13 14.95 -64.81 -5.62
C ARG A 13 13.95 -63.71 -5.25
N VAL A 14 14.27 -62.92 -4.24
CA VAL A 14 13.59 -61.64 -3.99
C VAL A 14 14.33 -60.57 -4.80
N PRO A 15 13.69 -59.87 -5.75
CA PRO A 15 14.36 -58.79 -6.45
C PRO A 15 14.59 -57.60 -5.51
N GLN A 16 15.83 -57.13 -5.43
CA GLN A 16 16.12 -55.77 -5.01
C GLN A 16 15.49 -54.80 -6.01
N ASN A 17 14.67 -53.86 -5.55
CA ASN A 17 15.00 -52.44 -5.63
C ASN A 17 13.80 -51.51 -5.36
N PHE A 18 14.20 -50.34 -4.86
CA PHE A 18 13.51 -49.05 -4.82
C PHE A 18 12.48 -48.87 -3.71
N ALA A 19 13.02 -48.36 -2.60
CA ALA A 19 12.37 -47.36 -1.77
C ALA A 19 11.56 -46.38 -2.63
N VAL A 20 10.27 -46.27 -2.33
CA VAL A 20 9.51 -45.07 -2.67
C VAL A 20 9.14 -44.47 -1.32
N ALA A 21 9.92 -43.46 -0.95
CA ALA A 21 9.66 -42.62 0.18
C ALA A 21 8.24 -42.07 0.06
N LEU A 22 7.49 -42.23 1.15
CA LEU A 22 6.22 -41.57 1.39
C LEU A 22 6.50 -40.05 1.50
N LEU A 23 6.65 -39.38 0.37
CA LEU A 23 6.59 -37.93 0.30
C LEU A 23 5.11 -37.57 0.31
N LEU A 24 4.59 -37.35 1.52
CA LEU A 24 3.48 -36.44 1.69
C LEU A 24 3.91 -35.14 1.01
N ALA A 25 3.39 -34.91 -0.20
CA ALA A 25 3.41 -33.60 -0.79
C ALA A 25 2.53 -32.73 0.10
N LEU A 26 3.13 -32.20 1.16
CA LEU A 26 2.73 -30.92 1.71
C LEU A 26 2.87 -29.97 0.53
N SER A 27 1.78 -29.76 -0.21
CA SER A 27 1.58 -28.51 -0.91
C SER A 27 1.65 -27.46 0.17
N CYS A 28 2.86 -26.93 0.38
CA CYS A 28 3.02 -25.61 0.96
C CYS A 28 2.37 -24.70 -0.08
N GLU A 29 1.05 -24.57 0.02
CA GLU A 29 0.38 -23.37 -0.45
C GLU A 29 1.06 -22.26 0.35
N SER A 30 2.08 -21.67 -0.26
CA SER A 30 2.64 -20.43 0.21
C SER A 30 1.45 -19.49 0.37
N LEU A 31 1.16 -19.19 1.63
CA LEU A 31 0.25 -18.16 2.07
C LEU A 31 0.83 -16.84 1.57
N PHE A 32 0.69 -16.56 0.28
CA PHE A 32 1.07 -15.29 -0.31
C PHE A 32 0.05 -14.26 0.15
N GLY A 33 0.27 -13.76 1.36
CA GLY A 33 -0.56 -12.83 2.10
C GLY A 33 -0.34 -11.39 1.66
N GLN A 34 -0.43 -11.11 0.36
CA GLN A 34 -0.65 -9.74 -0.10
C GLN A 34 -1.76 -9.74 -1.14
N SER A 35 -2.94 -9.26 -0.76
CA SER A 35 -4.05 -9.08 -1.68
C SER A 35 -3.78 -7.85 -2.57
N LEU A 36 -2.85 -7.99 -3.51
CA LEU A 36 -2.66 -7.06 -4.61
C LEU A 36 -3.71 -7.37 -5.67
N LYS A 37 -4.86 -6.69 -5.58
CA LYS A 37 -5.96 -6.87 -6.52
C LYS A 37 -5.47 -6.74 -7.97
N GLY A 38 -5.80 -7.74 -8.79
CA GLY A 38 -5.48 -7.72 -10.23
C GLY A 38 -4.11 -8.28 -10.61
N VAL A 39 -3.30 -8.73 -9.66
CA VAL A 39 -2.06 -9.47 -9.95
C VAL A 39 -2.40 -10.89 -10.41
N THR A 40 -1.85 -11.28 -11.56
CA THR A 40 -2.05 -12.59 -12.18
C THR A 40 -0.83 -13.50 -12.07
N ALA A 41 0.36 -12.92 -11.91
CA ALA A 41 1.60 -13.64 -11.68
C ALA A 41 2.66 -12.73 -11.05
N GLU A 42 3.60 -13.34 -10.34
CA GLU A 42 4.70 -12.66 -9.65
C GLU A 42 6.02 -13.29 -10.08
N GLU A 43 7.04 -12.46 -10.33
CA GLU A 43 8.36 -12.90 -10.77
C GLU A 43 9.45 -12.08 -10.07
N CYS A 44 10.29 -12.74 -9.26
CA CYS A 44 11.42 -12.07 -8.63
C CYS A 44 12.53 -11.85 -9.66
N LEU A 45 12.74 -10.60 -10.08
CA LEU A 45 13.71 -10.25 -11.12
C LEU A 45 15.13 -10.14 -10.58
N ARG A 46 15.28 -9.67 -9.34
CA ARG A 46 16.60 -9.41 -8.73
C ARG A 46 16.51 -9.42 -7.20
N GLY A 47 17.60 -9.84 -6.56
CA GLY A 47 17.74 -9.79 -5.11
C GLY A 47 17.04 -10.94 -4.41
N ASP A 48 16.63 -10.71 -3.17
CA ASP A 48 15.93 -11.69 -2.34
C ASP A 48 14.50 -11.20 -2.07
N CYS A 49 13.55 -11.71 -2.85
CA CYS A 49 12.13 -11.41 -2.69
C CYS A 49 11.44 -12.27 -1.61
N VAL A 50 12.21 -12.95 -0.73
CA VAL A 50 11.68 -13.72 0.39
C VAL A 50 12.10 -13.11 1.72
N SER A 51 13.38 -12.78 1.92
CA SER A 51 13.89 -12.28 3.20
C SER A 51 15.10 -11.36 3.06
N GLY A 52 15.00 -10.38 2.16
CA GLY A 52 16.02 -9.37 1.95
C GLY A 52 15.53 -8.22 1.09
N GLU A 53 16.45 -7.57 0.37
CA GLU A 53 16.10 -6.53 -0.60
C GLU A 53 15.94 -7.15 -1.98
N GLY A 54 14.85 -6.80 -2.68
CA GLY A 54 14.52 -7.40 -3.96
C GLY A 54 13.80 -6.47 -4.93
N THR A 55 13.66 -6.96 -6.16
CA THR A 55 12.83 -6.36 -7.20
C THR A 55 11.88 -7.42 -7.71
N LEU A 56 10.59 -7.25 -7.43
CA LEU A 56 9.51 -8.15 -7.82
C LEU A 56 8.72 -7.52 -8.96
N GLU A 57 8.55 -8.25 -10.06
CA GLU A 57 7.62 -7.93 -11.13
C GLU A 57 6.25 -8.51 -10.81
N LEU A 58 5.22 -7.68 -10.97
CA LEU A 58 3.82 -8.00 -10.69
C LEU A 58 3.05 -7.90 -12.01
N LYS A 59 2.70 -9.03 -12.61
CA LYS A 59 1.96 -9.04 -13.89
C LYS A 59 0.47 -8.81 -13.61
N THR A 60 -0.15 -7.91 -14.37
CA THR A 60 -1.59 -7.60 -14.30
C THR A 60 -2.20 -7.66 -15.70
N GLU A 61 -3.52 -7.44 -15.82
CA GLU A 61 -4.17 -7.29 -17.12
C GLU A 61 -3.72 -6.04 -17.91
N PHE A 62 -3.24 -5.00 -17.21
CA PHE A 62 -2.87 -3.71 -17.79
C PHE A 62 -1.36 -3.59 -18.08
N GLY A 63 -0.56 -4.57 -17.66
CA GLY A 63 0.88 -4.56 -17.88
C GLY A 63 1.65 -5.17 -16.71
N LYS A 64 2.83 -4.60 -16.44
CA LYS A 64 3.75 -5.07 -15.41
C LYS A 64 3.91 -3.98 -14.36
N GLY A 65 3.41 -4.23 -13.17
CA GLY A 65 3.80 -3.51 -11.96
C GLY A 65 5.15 -3.99 -11.44
N ARG A 66 5.68 -3.25 -10.46
CA ARG A 66 6.97 -3.53 -9.87
C ARG A 66 7.01 -3.07 -8.42
N TYR A 67 7.54 -3.93 -7.56
CA TYR A 67 7.96 -3.55 -6.21
C TYR A 67 9.48 -3.59 -6.10
N VAL A 68 10.07 -2.56 -5.50
CA VAL A 68 11.49 -2.49 -5.15
C VAL A 68 11.61 -2.11 -3.69
N GLY A 69 12.20 -2.99 -2.88
CA GLY A 69 12.39 -2.75 -1.45
C GLY A 69 12.60 -4.04 -0.67
N GLY A 70 12.40 -3.94 0.64
CA GLY A 70 12.58 -5.04 1.57
C GLY A 70 11.45 -6.06 1.55
N PHE A 71 11.82 -7.29 1.90
CA PHE A 71 10.96 -8.47 2.04
C PHE A 71 11.24 -9.17 3.36
N LEU A 72 10.19 -9.71 3.98
CA LEU A 72 10.28 -10.62 5.11
C LEU A 72 9.19 -11.68 4.96
N ASP A 73 9.57 -12.96 4.97
CA ASP A 73 8.69 -14.10 4.70
C ASP A 73 7.86 -13.95 3.40
N GLY A 74 8.44 -13.32 2.39
CA GLY A 74 7.79 -13.06 1.09
C GLY A 74 6.83 -11.87 1.07
N GLU A 75 6.63 -11.17 2.19
CA GLU A 75 5.79 -9.97 2.29
C GLU A 75 6.63 -8.69 2.20
N PHE A 76 6.05 -7.60 1.69
CA PHE A 76 6.74 -6.31 1.67
C PHE A 76 7.02 -5.82 3.09
N GLU A 77 8.26 -5.45 3.36
CA GLU A 77 8.75 -5.04 4.68
C GLU A 77 9.74 -3.88 4.54
N GLY A 78 9.79 -3.00 5.55
CA GLY A 78 10.74 -1.90 5.56
C GLY A 78 10.36 -0.80 4.57
N TYR A 79 11.34 -0.11 3.99
CA TYR A 79 11.06 0.96 3.02
C TYR A 79 11.03 0.39 1.60
N GLY A 80 10.04 0.77 0.80
CA GLY A 80 9.91 0.26 -0.56
C GLY A 80 9.02 1.11 -1.46
N ARG A 81 9.17 0.87 -2.76
CA ARG A 81 8.42 1.52 -3.84
C ARG A 81 7.62 0.48 -4.59
N LEU A 82 6.30 0.68 -4.64
CA LEU A 82 5.36 -0.09 -5.43
C LEU A 82 4.82 0.77 -6.58
N GLU A 83 4.91 0.27 -7.80
CA GLU A 83 4.30 0.82 -9.01
C GLU A 83 3.33 -0.20 -9.58
N MET A 84 2.07 0.18 -9.79
CA MET A 84 1.03 -0.71 -10.28
C MET A 84 0.26 -0.06 -11.44
N PRO A 85 0.20 -0.69 -12.63
CA PRO A 85 -0.67 -0.20 -13.69
C PRO A 85 -2.14 -0.43 -13.30
N ILE A 86 -2.93 0.63 -13.32
CA ILE A 86 -4.38 0.61 -13.01
C ILE A 86 -5.25 0.76 -14.27
N SER A 87 -4.62 1.14 -15.38
CA SER A 87 -5.15 1.08 -16.73
C SER A 87 -3.97 1.04 -17.73
N TRP A 88 -4.24 1.04 -19.03
CA TRP A 88 -3.20 1.08 -20.07
C TRP A 88 -2.33 2.36 -20.04
N ASN A 89 -2.83 3.44 -19.42
CA ASN A 89 -2.20 4.76 -19.46
C ASN A 89 -1.99 5.38 -18.07
N GLU A 90 -2.43 4.72 -17.00
CA GLU A 90 -2.39 5.23 -15.63
C GLU A 90 -1.73 4.22 -14.71
N GLU A 91 -0.92 4.72 -13.78
CA GLU A 91 -0.25 3.93 -12.75
C GLU A 91 -0.48 4.52 -11.36
N GLU A 92 -0.70 3.64 -10.40
CA GLU A 92 -0.68 3.94 -8.98
C GLU A 92 0.74 3.74 -8.46
N VAL A 93 1.21 4.68 -7.64
CA VAL A 93 2.54 4.62 -7.03
C VAL A 93 2.43 4.80 -5.54
N TYR A 94 3.08 3.92 -4.78
CA TYR A 94 3.34 4.10 -3.36
C TYR A 94 4.83 4.04 -3.08
N VAL A 95 5.31 4.99 -2.29
CA VAL A 95 6.69 5.02 -1.78
C VAL A 95 6.64 5.28 -0.28
N GLY A 96 7.10 4.34 0.53
CA GLY A 96 7.01 4.49 1.98
C GLY A 96 7.35 3.24 2.75
N ASN A 97 6.96 3.23 4.03
CA ASN A 97 7.21 2.08 4.89
C ASN A 97 6.10 1.02 4.77
N TRP A 98 6.55 -0.22 4.82
CA TRP A 98 5.77 -1.44 4.76
C TRP A 98 6.03 -2.24 6.03
N LYS A 99 5.00 -2.93 6.48
CA LYS A 99 5.10 -3.94 7.52
C LYS A 99 4.13 -5.06 7.18
N ARG A 100 4.64 -6.26 6.90
CA ARG A 100 3.82 -7.40 6.53
C ARG A 100 2.84 -7.11 5.40
N GLY A 101 3.36 -6.52 4.31
CA GLY A 101 2.56 -6.15 3.14
C GLY A 101 1.59 -4.97 3.33
N LEU A 102 1.50 -4.39 4.52
CA LEU A 102 0.66 -3.23 4.82
C LEU A 102 1.47 -1.93 4.81
N ARG A 103 0.92 -0.87 4.22
CA ARG A 103 1.46 0.48 4.32
C ARG A 103 1.36 0.98 5.75
N VAL A 104 2.48 1.43 6.30
CA VAL A 104 2.62 1.94 7.67
C VAL A 104 3.57 3.14 7.71
N GLY A 105 3.67 3.81 8.85
CA GLY A 105 4.69 4.84 9.05
C GLY A 105 4.48 6.05 8.13
N ARG A 106 5.51 6.50 7.42
CA ARG A 106 5.41 7.64 6.48
C ARG A 106 5.48 7.12 5.06
N GLY A 107 4.70 7.73 4.17
CA GLY A 107 4.73 7.40 2.75
C GLY A 107 3.99 8.39 1.88
N THR A 108 4.30 8.34 0.60
CA THR A 108 3.68 9.09 -0.48
C THR A 108 2.90 8.13 -1.36
N HIS A 109 1.66 8.49 -1.70
CA HIS A 109 0.78 7.70 -2.53
C HIS A 109 0.16 8.55 -3.62
N TRP A 110 0.44 8.18 -4.85
CA TRP A 110 -0.23 8.68 -6.05
C TRP A 110 -1.22 7.63 -6.52
N ASN A 111 -2.48 7.99 -6.65
CA ASN A 111 -3.52 7.02 -7.03
C ASN A 111 -3.66 6.81 -8.55
N GLY A 112 -2.80 7.41 -9.38
CA GLY A 112 -2.92 7.37 -10.84
C GLY A 112 -4.01 8.25 -11.44
N LYS A 113 -4.89 8.82 -10.61
CA LYS A 113 -6.14 9.49 -11.00
C LYS A 113 -6.26 10.87 -10.37
N GLY A 114 -5.15 11.59 -10.28
CA GLY A 114 -5.13 12.98 -9.85
C GLY A 114 -5.08 13.24 -8.35
N ASN A 115 -4.98 12.20 -7.52
CA ASN A 115 -4.86 12.40 -6.08
C ASN A 115 -3.51 11.97 -5.54
N LEU A 116 -2.92 12.84 -4.71
CA LEU A 116 -1.65 12.61 -4.05
C LEU A 116 -1.84 12.73 -2.55
N TYR A 117 -1.41 11.71 -1.81
CA TYR A 117 -1.27 11.77 -0.36
C TYR A 117 0.19 11.72 0.04
N ILE A 118 0.59 12.59 0.96
CA ILE A 118 1.90 12.58 1.61
C ILE A 118 1.66 12.64 3.10
N GLY A 119 1.96 11.57 3.83
CA GLY A 119 1.68 11.57 5.25
C GLY A 119 1.87 10.23 5.93
N GLN A 120 1.18 10.09 7.06
CA GLN A 120 1.27 8.94 7.93
C GLN A 120 0.26 7.86 7.55
N TRP A 121 0.68 6.60 7.65
CA TRP A 121 -0.08 5.41 7.31
C TRP A 121 -0.16 4.47 8.51
N ARG A 122 -1.31 3.81 8.66
CA ARG A 122 -1.53 2.69 9.58
C ARG A 122 -2.45 1.69 8.91
N ASP A 123 -1.99 0.45 8.79
CA ASP A 123 -2.77 -0.68 8.26
C ASP A 123 -3.45 -0.35 6.92
N ASN A 124 -2.67 0.13 5.95
CA ASN A 124 -3.15 0.57 4.63
C ASN A 124 -4.04 1.81 4.58
N LYS A 125 -4.31 2.48 5.71
CA LYS A 125 -5.12 3.70 5.76
C LYS A 125 -4.29 4.92 6.10
N ARG A 126 -4.66 6.07 5.56
CA ARG A 126 -4.13 7.38 5.99
C ARG A 126 -4.53 7.59 7.45
N ASN A 127 -3.54 7.78 8.30
CA ASN A 127 -3.74 7.86 9.74
C ASN A 127 -2.64 8.67 10.41
N GLY A 128 -3.01 9.74 11.11
CA GLY A 128 -2.08 10.75 11.63
C GLY A 128 -1.94 11.94 10.69
N LEU A 129 -0.82 12.66 10.76
CA LEU A 129 -0.60 13.88 10.00
C LEU A 129 -0.33 13.60 8.52
N GLY A 130 -0.91 14.41 7.63
CA GLY A 130 -0.61 14.37 6.22
C GLY A 130 -1.17 15.55 5.42
N SER A 131 -0.81 15.57 4.13
CA SER A 131 -1.35 16.45 3.11
C SER A 131 -1.94 15.62 1.99
N TYR A 132 -3.15 15.97 1.55
CA TYR A 132 -3.86 15.36 0.45
C TYR A 132 -4.16 16.42 -0.60
N PHE A 133 -3.70 16.19 -1.82
CA PHE A 133 -3.89 17.07 -2.97
C PHE A 133 -4.88 16.43 -3.93
N PHE A 134 -5.82 17.23 -4.41
CA PHE A 134 -6.89 16.81 -5.29
C PHE A 134 -6.66 17.30 -6.71
N ASN A 135 -7.12 16.51 -7.68
CA ASN A 135 -7.21 16.90 -9.09
C ASN A 135 -5.88 17.41 -9.69
N LEU A 136 -4.76 16.82 -9.28
CA LEU A 136 -3.46 17.08 -9.87
C LEU A 136 -3.41 16.51 -11.31
N PRO A 137 -2.85 17.24 -12.29
CA PRO A 137 -2.75 16.74 -13.66
C PRO A 137 -1.77 15.57 -13.78
N GLU A 138 -0.66 15.64 -13.05
CA GLU A 138 0.35 14.59 -12.98
C GLU A 138 1.12 14.67 -11.66
N TRP A 139 1.79 13.58 -11.31
CA TRP A 139 2.75 13.56 -10.22
C TRP A 139 4.00 12.79 -10.65
N ARG A 140 5.17 13.38 -10.37
CA ARG A 140 6.46 12.70 -10.46
C ARG A 140 7.33 13.10 -9.28
N GLU A 141 8.17 12.17 -8.87
CA GLU A 141 9.14 12.40 -7.80
C GLU A 141 10.10 13.55 -8.15
N ASN A 142 10.41 14.40 -7.17
CA ASN A 142 11.36 15.52 -7.27
C ASN A 142 11.05 16.66 -8.26
N GLN A 143 9.90 16.68 -8.94
CA GLN A 143 9.58 17.74 -9.92
C GLN A 143 8.99 19.05 -9.32
N HIS A 144 8.81 19.14 -8.00
CA HIS A 144 7.55 19.72 -7.55
C HIS A 144 7.58 20.66 -6.34
N SER A 145 8.71 21.23 -5.96
CA SER A 145 8.70 22.28 -4.93
C SER A 145 7.99 23.59 -5.36
N GLU A 146 7.72 23.80 -6.65
CA GLU A 146 7.16 25.08 -7.14
C GLU A 146 5.71 25.07 -7.69
N TYR A 147 5.17 23.94 -8.15
CA TYR A 147 3.86 23.90 -8.82
C TYR A 147 2.68 24.02 -7.84
N TRP A 148 2.69 23.27 -6.72
CA TRP A 148 1.55 23.23 -5.77
C TRP A 148 1.33 24.53 -4.99
N LEU A 149 2.37 25.37 -4.92
CA LEU A 149 2.32 26.68 -4.29
C LEU A 149 1.79 27.77 -5.25
N LYS A 150 1.98 27.60 -6.56
CA LYS A 150 1.57 28.59 -7.58
C LYS A 150 0.10 28.46 -8.01
N GLU A 151 -0.44 27.25 -8.06
CA GLU A 151 -1.66 26.94 -8.83
C GLU A 151 -2.90 26.63 -7.96
N ASN A 152 -3.27 27.49 -7.00
CA ASN A 152 -4.47 27.37 -6.14
C ASN A 152 -4.91 25.93 -5.77
N THR A 153 -3.96 24.99 -5.61
CA THR A 153 -4.26 23.57 -5.68
C THR A 153 -5.19 23.20 -4.55
N GLU A 154 -6.28 22.51 -4.89
CA GLU A 154 -7.21 22.02 -3.89
C GLU A 154 -6.51 20.98 -3.03
N ASN A 155 -6.48 21.21 -1.73
CA ASN A 155 -5.78 20.34 -0.81
C ASN A 155 -6.35 20.40 0.60
N TYR A 156 -6.09 19.34 1.35
CA TYR A 156 -6.25 19.29 2.78
C TYR A 156 -4.89 19.01 3.43
N THR A 157 -4.57 19.72 4.50
CA THR A 157 -3.43 19.41 5.37
C THR A 157 -3.90 19.37 6.80
N GLY A 158 -3.67 18.26 7.50
CA GLY A 158 -4.18 18.07 8.86
C GLY A 158 -4.09 16.62 9.31
N GLU A 159 -4.91 16.27 10.28
CA GLU A 159 -4.97 14.92 10.83
C GLU A 159 -5.91 14.02 10.02
N PHE A 160 -5.56 12.73 9.96
CA PHE A 160 -6.33 11.69 9.31
C PHE A 160 -6.64 10.58 10.32
N VAL A 161 -7.85 10.04 10.25
CA VAL A 161 -8.22 8.80 10.95
C VAL A 161 -8.96 7.92 9.97
N ASN A 162 -8.38 6.74 9.67
CA ASN A 162 -8.96 5.76 8.77
C ASN A 162 -9.38 6.35 7.41
N ASP A 163 -8.47 7.06 6.75
CA ASP A 163 -8.69 7.73 5.45
C ASP A 163 -9.52 9.02 5.47
N HIS A 164 -10.16 9.36 6.59
CA HIS A 164 -10.98 10.56 6.74
C HIS A 164 -10.19 11.72 7.34
N PHE A 165 -10.50 12.95 6.90
CA PHE A 165 -10.06 14.16 7.59
C PHE A 165 -10.62 14.18 9.01
N HIS A 166 -9.77 14.55 9.96
CA HIS A 166 -10.10 14.52 11.37
C HIS A 166 -9.33 15.60 12.11
N GLY A 167 -9.73 15.89 13.35
CA GLY A 167 -8.99 16.77 14.25
C GLY A 167 -8.78 18.16 13.66
N GLN A 168 -7.60 18.74 13.87
CA GLN A 168 -7.27 20.05 13.31
C GLN A 168 -6.76 19.92 11.87
N GLY A 169 -7.24 20.80 11.00
CA GLY A 169 -6.78 20.83 9.61
C GLY A 169 -7.05 22.14 8.90
N ALA A 170 -6.46 22.23 7.71
CA ALA A 170 -6.66 23.31 6.75
C ALA A 170 -7.12 22.71 5.42
N TYR A 171 -8.31 23.08 4.98
CA TYR A 171 -8.79 22.76 3.64
C TYR A 171 -8.71 24.00 2.77
N ARG A 172 -8.12 23.88 1.58
CA ARG A 172 -8.05 24.93 0.57
C ARG A 172 -8.76 24.46 -0.69
N TRP A 173 -9.68 25.26 -1.18
CA TRP A 173 -10.41 25.01 -2.43
C TRP A 173 -9.65 25.56 -3.64
N ALA A 174 -9.93 25.01 -4.82
CA ALA A 174 -9.37 25.46 -6.11
C ALA A 174 -9.63 26.94 -6.42
N ASN A 175 -10.71 27.51 -5.88
CA ASN A 175 -11.05 28.93 -6.03
C ASN A 175 -10.28 29.86 -5.05
N GLY A 176 -9.35 29.31 -4.28
CA GLY A 176 -8.52 30.02 -3.32
C GLY A 176 -9.16 30.24 -1.95
N HIS A 177 -10.43 29.86 -1.74
CA HIS A 177 -11.00 29.84 -0.39
C HIS A 177 -10.20 28.89 0.50
N ARG A 178 -10.20 29.16 1.80
CA ARG A 178 -9.56 28.28 2.77
C ARG A 178 -10.37 28.22 4.06
N TYR A 179 -10.46 27.05 4.66
CA TYR A 179 -10.99 26.86 6.00
C TYR A 179 -9.90 26.26 6.88
N VAL A 180 -9.73 26.80 8.09
CA VAL A 180 -8.80 26.28 9.10
C VAL A 180 -9.59 26.05 10.38
N GLY A 181 -9.64 24.82 10.85
CA GLY A 181 -10.43 24.46 12.03
C GLY A 181 -10.56 22.95 12.20
N GLU A 182 -11.62 22.56 12.91
CA GLU A 182 -11.87 21.17 13.23
C GLU A 182 -12.54 20.40 12.08
N PHE A 183 -12.21 19.12 11.99
CA PHE A 183 -12.78 18.16 11.06
C PHE A 183 -13.19 16.89 11.80
N PHE A 184 -14.28 16.28 11.37
CA PHE A 184 -14.72 14.98 11.85
C PHE A 184 -15.24 14.14 10.70
N ALA A 185 -14.65 12.96 10.52
CA ALA A 185 -15.04 11.98 9.50
C ALA A 185 -15.08 12.51 8.05
N GLY A 186 -14.27 13.52 7.73
CA GLY A 186 -14.22 14.15 6.41
C GLY A 186 -14.89 15.53 6.35
N ASP A 187 -15.77 15.84 7.29
CA ASP A 187 -16.56 17.06 7.29
C ASP A 187 -15.98 18.12 8.21
N LYS A 188 -16.21 19.40 7.89
CA LYS A 188 -15.94 20.50 8.82
C LYS A 188 -16.76 20.30 10.08
N HIS A 189 -16.14 20.49 11.23
CA HIS A 189 -16.77 20.35 12.54
C HIS A 189 -16.27 21.45 13.46
N GLY A 190 -16.97 21.67 14.58
CA GLY A 190 -16.54 22.60 15.62
C GLY A 190 -16.26 24.02 15.13
N LEU A 191 -15.38 24.71 15.84
CA LEU A 191 -14.98 26.07 15.52
C LEU A 191 -13.89 26.08 14.45
N GLY A 192 -14.02 26.99 13.48
CA GLY A 192 -12.97 27.25 12.51
C GLY A 192 -13.08 28.64 11.90
N THR A 193 -12.09 29.00 11.10
CA THR A 193 -12.01 30.28 10.40
C THR A 193 -12.01 30.05 8.90
N PHE A 194 -12.99 30.65 8.22
CA PHE A 194 -13.08 30.65 6.77
C PHE A 194 -12.48 31.92 6.19
N TYR A 195 -11.59 31.77 5.22
CA TYR A 195 -10.86 32.81 4.51
C TYR A 195 -11.43 32.94 3.10
N TYR A 196 -11.91 34.14 2.78
CA TYR A 196 -12.48 34.47 1.49
C TYR A 196 -11.38 34.96 0.55
N ALA A 197 -11.05 34.17 -0.49
CA ALA A 197 -9.95 34.48 -1.41
C ALA A 197 -10.11 35.86 -2.07
N LYS A 198 -11.32 36.15 -2.58
CA LYS A 198 -11.59 37.37 -3.36
C LYS A 198 -11.50 38.64 -2.53
N THR A 199 -11.97 38.61 -1.29
CA THR A 199 -12.06 39.80 -0.43
C THR A 199 -10.88 39.90 0.54
N GLY A 200 -10.11 38.82 0.73
CA GLY A 200 -9.07 38.72 1.76
C GLY A 200 -9.61 38.68 3.19
N THR A 201 -10.93 38.61 3.37
CA THR A 201 -11.57 38.63 4.69
C THR A 201 -11.59 37.25 5.32
N ALA A 202 -11.62 37.20 6.66
CA ALA A 202 -11.77 35.98 7.43
C ALA A 202 -13.00 36.06 8.34
N ARG A 203 -13.71 34.95 8.53
CA ARG A 203 -14.85 34.84 9.44
C ARG A 203 -14.76 33.59 10.27
N GLN A 204 -15.00 33.71 11.56
CA GLN A 204 -15.23 32.55 12.42
C GLN A 204 -16.56 31.89 12.05
N GLN A 205 -16.58 30.57 12.08
CA GLN A 205 -17.72 29.74 11.74
C GLN A 205 -17.77 28.55 12.70
N LEU A 206 -19.00 28.17 13.08
CA LEU A 206 -19.27 26.95 13.83
C LEU A 206 -19.93 25.94 12.89
N TRP A 207 -19.42 24.71 12.88
CA TRP A 207 -19.90 23.63 12.03
C TRP A 207 -20.30 22.41 12.85
N ASN A 208 -21.32 21.70 12.41
CA ASN A 208 -21.72 20.42 12.99
C ASN A 208 -21.87 19.39 11.88
N TYR A 209 -20.87 18.51 11.74
CA TYR A 209 -20.84 17.43 10.73
C TYR A 209 -21.11 17.95 9.30
N GLY A 210 -20.43 19.03 8.92
CA GLY A 210 -20.56 19.62 7.58
C GLY A 210 -21.67 20.66 7.45
N ASP A 211 -22.56 20.77 8.44
CA ASP A 211 -23.62 21.78 8.46
C ASP A 211 -23.17 23.05 9.17
N PHE A 212 -23.40 24.20 8.54
CA PHE A 212 -23.09 25.50 9.13
C PHE A 212 -24.12 25.86 10.21
N VAL A 213 -23.65 26.10 11.43
CA VAL A 213 -24.48 26.54 12.56
C VAL A 213 -24.59 28.07 12.50
N ARG A 214 -25.82 28.56 12.34
CA ARG A 214 -26.14 30.00 12.27
C ARG A 214 -26.29 30.62 13.65
#